data_AF-A0A7Y9L828-F1
#
_entry.id   AF-A0A7Y9L828-F1
#
_cell.length_a   1.000
_cell.length_b   1.000
_cell.length_c   1.000
_cell.angle_alpha   90.00
_cell.angle_beta   90.00
_cell.angle_gamma   90.00
#
_symmetry.space_group_name_H-M   'P 1'
#
loop_
_entity.id
_entity.type
_entity.pdbx_description
1 polymer ?
#
loop_
_entity_poly.entity_id
_entity_poly.type
_entity_poly.pdbx_seq_one_letter_code
_entity_poly.pdbx_strand_id
1 'polypeptide(L)'
;MAIPKIAIVGPESTGKSTMSAYLAKHYHTVWVPEYARDYCAKLTEPCTWQDEINMFYGQLDLEAEMLPLANELLICDTTFITVKIWSDYTFGRTPQEVLDELPKHPYDLYLLLNIDLPWEEDPLRDFPHMREHFMEIWIKELRALDARYVLISGKGDDRYENAVKAIDEFIR
;
A
#
# COMPACT_ATOMS: atom_id res chain seq x y z
N MET A 1 7.60 -21.07 -10.29
CA MET A 1 6.68 -20.76 -9.17
C MET A 1 6.26 -19.31 -9.35
N ALA A 2 5.04 -18.93 -8.93
CA ALA A 2 4.65 -17.53 -8.96
C ALA A 2 5.53 -16.73 -7.98
N ILE A 3 5.90 -15.49 -8.35
CA ILE A 3 6.64 -14.59 -7.48
C ILE A 3 5.66 -14.08 -6.41
N PRO A 4 5.88 -14.31 -5.11
CA PRO A 4 5.03 -13.78 -4.06
C PRO A 4 5.03 -12.26 -4.04
N LYS A 5 3.85 -11.66 -3.85
CA LYS A 5 3.69 -10.21 -3.72
C LYS A 5 3.48 -9.84 -2.25
N ILE A 6 4.35 -8.96 -1.74
CA ILE A 6 4.28 -8.43 -0.37
C ILE A 6 3.77 -6.99 -0.44
N ALA A 7 2.54 -6.77 0.04
CA ALA A 7 1.91 -5.46 0.06
C ALA A 7 2.30 -4.67 1.31
N ILE A 8 2.78 -3.44 1.13
CA ILE A 8 3.06 -2.50 2.21
C ILE A 8 1.91 -1.51 2.28
N VAL A 9 1.11 -1.59 3.34
CA VAL A 9 -0.18 -0.90 3.44
C VAL A 9 -0.33 -0.15 4.75
N GLY A 10 -1.29 0.77 4.79
CA GLY A 10 -1.66 1.50 6.00
C GLY A 10 -1.94 2.97 5.75
N PRO A 11 -2.36 3.69 6.81
CA PRO A 11 -2.69 5.11 6.74
C PRO A 11 -1.54 5.99 6.25
N GLU A 12 -1.86 7.25 5.98
CA GLU A 12 -0.87 8.29 5.69
C GLU A 12 0.16 8.43 6.82
N SER A 13 1.38 8.84 6.45
CA SER A 13 2.47 9.11 7.39
C SER A 13 2.82 7.92 8.30
N THR A 14 2.89 6.71 7.72
CA THR A 14 3.31 5.47 8.42
C THR A 14 4.64 4.89 7.90
N GLY A 15 5.26 5.54 6.91
CA GLY A 15 6.58 5.16 6.37
C GLY A 15 6.55 4.11 5.27
N LYS A 16 5.44 3.93 4.54
CA LYS A 16 5.29 2.89 3.51
C LYS A 16 6.36 2.91 2.43
N SER A 17 6.62 4.08 1.82
CA SER A 17 7.63 4.20 0.77
C SER A 17 9.05 3.95 1.26
N THR A 18 9.37 4.43 2.46
CA THR A 18 10.67 4.17 3.09
C THR A 18 10.85 2.69 3.43
N MET A 19 9.80 2.05 3.97
CA MET A 19 9.80 0.61 4.24
C MET A 19 9.96 -0.21 2.94
N SER A 20 9.26 0.16 1.88
CA SER A 20 9.29 -0.57 0.61
C SER A 20 10.66 -0.50 -0.05
N ALA A 21 11.28 0.69 -0.07
CA ALA A 21 12.64 0.85 -0.56
C ALA A 21 13.66 0.08 0.29
N TYR A 22 13.50 0.07 1.62
CA TYR A 22 14.34 -0.71 2.52
C TYR A 22 14.24 -2.22 2.22
N LEU A 23 13.02 -2.75 2.13
CA LEU A 23 12.78 -4.18 1.92
C LEU A 23 13.27 -4.65 0.55
N ALA A 24 13.03 -3.85 -0.50
CA ALA A 24 13.56 -4.14 -1.83
C ALA A 24 15.08 -4.26 -1.83
N LYS A 25 15.77 -3.34 -1.14
CA LYS A 25 17.22 -3.41 -0.96
C LYS A 25 17.65 -4.65 -0.16
N HIS A 26 16.94 -4.96 0.92
CA HIS A 26 17.24 -6.09 1.81
C HIS A 26 17.13 -7.44 1.07
N TYR A 27 16.06 -7.64 0.30
CA TYR A 27 15.80 -8.88 -0.44
C TYR A 27 16.38 -8.90 -1.86
N HIS A 28 17.18 -7.89 -2.21
CA HIS A 28 17.76 -7.75 -3.55
C HIS A 28 16.74 -7.86 -4.68
N THR A 29 15.60 -7.20 -4.51
CA THR A 29 14.47 -7.18 -5.45
C THR A 29 14.04 -5.74 -5.76
N VAL A 30 13.00 -5.56 -6.57
CA VAL A 30 12.39 -4.25 -6.86
C VAL A 30 11.15 -4.03 -5.99
N TRP A 31 10.70 -2.77 -5.92
CA TRP A 31 9.36 -2.45 -5.42
C TRP A 31 8.55 -1.67 -6.45
N VAL A 32 7.23 -1.82 -6.37
CA VAL A 32 6.25 -0.99 -7.07
C VAL A 32 6.00 0.26 -6.23
N PRO A 33 6.28 1.48 -6.71
CA PRO A 33 5.97 2.70 -5.97
C PRO A 33 4.49 3.07 -6.06
N GLU A 34 4.03 3.94 -5.16
CA GLU A 34 2.62 4.34 -5.10
C GLU A 34 2.29 5.24 -6.29
N TYR A 35 1.50 4.74 -7.24
CA TYR A 35 1.19 5.48 -8.46
C TYR A 35 0.48 6.81 -8.16
N ALA A 36 -0.44 6.79 -7.20
CA ALA A 36 -1.20 7.96 -6.77
C ALA A 36 -0.30 9.12 -6.32
N ARG A 37 0.87 8.83 -5.73
CA ARG A 37 1.82 9.85 -5.26
C ARG A 37 2.31 10.73 -6.42
N ASP A 38 2.77 10.08 -7.48
CA ASP A 38 3.29 10.77 -8.68
C ASP A 38 2.17 11.38 -9.53
N TYR A 39 0.98 10.77 -9.49
CA TYR A 39 -0.19 11.28 -10.18
C TYR A 39 -0.70 12.58 -9.54
N CYS A 40 -0.99 12.55 -8.23
CA CYS A 40 -1.52 13.68 -7.48
C CYS A 40 -0.54 14.86 -7.43
N ALA A 41 0.78 14.61 -7.40
CA ALA A 41 1.79 15.66 -7.46
C ALA A 41 1.74 16.51 -8.75
N LYS A 42 1.11 16.01 -9.81
CA LYS A 42 0.96 16.71 -11.11
C LYS A 42 -0.40 17.36 -11.28
N LEU A 43 -1.34 17.11 -10.37
CA LEU A 43 -2.66 17.74 -10.42
C LEU A 43 -2.55 19.23 -10.06
N THR A 44 -3.32 20.04 -10.78
CA THR A 44 -3.46 21.49 -10.51
C THR A 44 -4.81 21.83 -9.90
N GLU A 45 -5.72 20.85 -9.85
CA GLU A 45 -7.07 20.92 -9.31
C GLU A 45 -7.30 19.71 -8.38
N PRO A 46 -8.32 19.73 -7.51
CA PRO A 46 -8.64 18.58 -6.66
C PRO A 46 -8.88 17.28 -7.45
N CYS A 47 -8.50 16.15 -6.86
CA CYS A 47 -8.70 14.82 -7.43
C CYS A 47 -10.18 14.58 -7.78
N THR A 48 -10.44 14.16 -9.02
CA THR A 48 -11.78 13.83 -9.50
C THR A 48 -12.06 12.33 -9.43
N TRP A 49 -13.32 11.95 -9.62
CA TRP A 49 -13.69 10.53 -9.75
C TRP A 49 -12.94 9.80 -10.88
N GLN A 50 -12.68 10.50 -12.00
CA GLN A 50 -11.93 9.89 -13.11
C GLN A 50 -10.46 9.72 -12.74
N ASP A 51 -9.90 10.61 -11.92
CA ASP A 51 -8.53 10.49 -11.42
C ASP A 51 -8.37 9.26 -10.53
N GLU A 52 -9.34 8.95 -9.65
CA GLU A 52 -9.36 7.70 -8.88
C GLU A 52 -9.31 6.45 -9.77
N ILE A 53 -10.11 6.43 -10.84
CA ILE A 53 -10.11 5.34 -11.82
C ILE A 53 -8.76 5.26 -12.55
N ASN A 54 -8.17 6.40 -12.92
CA ASN A 54 -6.86 6.45 -13.56
C ASN A 54 -5.76 5.94 -12.63
N MET A 55 -5.79 6.30 -11.34
CA MET A 55 -4.83 5.84 -10.35
C MET A 55 -4.95 4.33 -10.11
N PHE A 56 -6.17 3.78 -10.15
CA PHE A 56 -6.40 2.34 -10.11
C PHE A 56 -5.71 1.61 -11.27
N TYR A 57 -5.96 2.03 -12.52
CA TYR A 57 -5.32 1.41 -13.68
C TYR A 57 -3.79 1.60 -13.65
N GLY A 58 -3.33 2.80 -13.28
CA GLY A 58 -1.91 3.10 -13.17
C GLY A 58 -1.19 2.21 -12.15
N GLN A 59 -1.80 1.92 -11.00
CA GLN A 59 -1.21 1.00 -10.02
C GLN A 59 -1.14 -0.43 -10.56
N LEU A 60 -2.18 -0.92 -11.26
CA LEU A 60 -2.18 -2.26 -11.86
C LEU A 60 -1.12 -2.40 -12.96
N ASP A 61 -1.01 -1.41 -13.84
CA ASP A 61 -0.02 -1.39 -14.91
C ASP A 61 1.40 -1.38 -14.33
N LEU A 62 1.64 -0.55 -13.32
CA LEU A 62 2.96 -0.47 -12.67
C LEU A 62 3.35 -1.76 -11.95
N GLU A 63 2.39 -2.45 -11.31
CA GLU A 63 2.61 -3.78 -10.76
C GLU A 63 3.01 -4.79 -11.85
N ALA A 64 2.31 -4.77 -12.99
CA ALA A 64 2.58 -5.67 -14.11
C ALA A 64 3.94 -5.39 -14.77
N GLU A 65 4.36 -4.13 -14.85
CA GLU A 65 5.67 -3.71 -15.38
C GLU A 65 6.83 -4.11 -14.47
N MET A 66 6.65 -4.04 -13.15
CA MET A 66 7.70 -4.33 -12.17
C MET A 66 7.85 -5.82 -11.87
N LEU A 67 6.77 -6.61 -11.99
CA LEU A 67 6.79 -8.04 -11.66
C LEU A 67 7.90 -8.85 -12.38
N PRO A 68 8.18 -8.66 -13.69
CA PRO A 68 9.27 -9.36 -14.36
C PRO A 68 10.67 -8.97 -13.88
N LEU A 69 10.81 -7.84 -13.18
CA LEU A 69 12.07 -7.35 -12.63
C LEU A 69 12.32 -7.83 -11.20
N ALA A 70 11.32 -8.45 -10.56
CA ALA A 70 11.41 -8.95 -9.20
C ALA A 70 12.34 -10.15 -9.09
N ASN A 71 13.06 -10.21 -7.98
CA ASN A 71 13.89 -11.33 -7.58
C ASN A 71 13.27 -12.02 -6.36
N GLU A 72 12.85 -13.27 -6.53
CA GLU A 72 12.19 -14.14 -5.53
C GLU A 72 10.84 -13.64 -4.97
N LEU A 73 10.67 -12.35 -4.71
CA LEU A 73 9.45 -11.69 -4.24
C LEU A 73 9.34 -10.27 -4.81
N LEU A 74 8.13 -9.73 -4.90
CA LEU A 74 7.86 -8.33 -5.29
C LEU A 74 7.30 -7.54 -4.09
N ILE A 75 7.88 -6.39 -3.78
CA ILE A 75 7.35 -5.46 -2.79
C ILE A 75 6.40 -4.46 -3.47
N CYS A 76 5.21 -4.22 -2.92
CA CYS A 76 4.23 -3.29 -3.49
C CYS A 76 3.88 -2.17 -2.50
N ASP A 77 4.30 -0.94 -2.80
CA ASP A 77 3.82 0.30 -2.18
C ASP A 77 2.80 0.92 -3.13
N THR A 78 1.52 0.87 -2.93
CA THR A 78 0.72 0.14 -1.94
C THR A 78 -0.02 -0.95 -2.75
N THR A 79 -1.30 -1.18 -2.46
CA THR A 79 -2.23 -1.89 -3.35
C THR A 79 -3.31 -0.95 -3.82
N PHE A 80 -3.99 -1.30 -4.92
CA PHE A 80 -5.07 -0.46 -5.45
C PHE A 80 -6.31 -0.40 -4.55
N ILE A 81 -6.40 -1.17 -3.45
CA ILE A 81 -7.46 -0.96 -2.44
C ILE A 81 -7.42 0.44 -1.81
N THR A 82 -6.27 1.11 -1.91
CA THR A 82 -6.13 2.51 -1.51
C THR A 82 -7.12 3.40 -2.26
N VAL A 83 -7.36 3.14 -3.55
CA VAL A 83 -8.39 3.84 -4.36
C VAL A 83 -9.78 3.61 -3.79
N LYS A 84 -10.10 2.38 -3.35
CA LYS A 84 -11.36 2.10 -2.67
C LYS A 84 -11.52 2.90 -1.38
N ILE A 85 -10.50 2.87 -0.52
CA ILE A 85 -10.55 3.54 0.79
C ILE A 85 -10.76 5.05 0.61
N TRP A 86 -10.01 5.67 -0.30
CA TRP A 86 -10.14 7.11 -0.56
C TRP A 86 -11.45 7.45 -1.27
N SER A 87 -11.88 6.63 -2.24
CA SER A 87 -13.13 6.88 -2.96
C SER A 87 -14.35 6.75 -2.06
N ASP A 88 -14.38 5.75 -1.17
CA ASP A 88 -15.45 5.59 -0.18
C ASP A 88 -15.53 6.78 0.76
N TYR A 89 -14.39 7.32 1.18
CA TYR A 89 -14.33 8.49 2.05
C TYR A 89 -14.76 9.79 1.33
N THR A 90 -14.20 10.05 0.14
CA THR A 90 -14.36 11.31 -0.58
C THR A 90 -15.67 11.38 -1.37
N PHE A 91 -16.07 10.27 -2.01
CA PHE A 91 -17.21 10.21 -2.92
C PHE A 91 -18.38 9.36 -2.39
N GLY A 92 -18.21 8.70 -1.24
CA GLY A 92 -19.25 7.86 -0.63
C GLY A 92 -19.49 6.54 -1.38
N ARG A 93 -18.60 6.16 -2.31
CA ARG A 93 -18.71 4.93 -3.11
C ARG A 93 -17.36 4.54 -3.72
N THR A 94 -17.20 3.27 -4.05
CA THR A 94 -16.02 2.71 -4.73
C THR A 94 -16.24 2.62 -6.25
N PRO A 95 -15.22 2.87 -7.10
CA PRO A 95 -15.29 2.53 -8.52
C PRO A 95 -15.59 1.04 -8.75
N GLN A 96 -16.47 0.72 -9.70
CA GLN A 96 -16.86 -0.67 -9.94
C GLN A 96 -15.67 -1.50 -10.44
N GLU A 97 -14.79 -0.87 -11.21
CA GLU A 97 -13.54 -1.44 -11.72
C GLU A 97 -12.66 -1.96 -10.58
N VAL A 98 -12.56 -1.20 -9.49
CA VAL A 98 -11.80 -1.61 -8.29
C VAL A 98 -12.46 -2.82 -7.63
N LEU A 99 -13.79 -2.80 -7.46
CA LEU A 99 -14.53 -3.91 -6.84
C LEU A 99 -14.41 -5.21 -7.65
N ASP A 100 -14.45 -5.11 -8.97
CA ASP A 100 -14.39 -6.24 -9.88
C ASP A 100 -12.99 -6.87 -9.94
N GLU A 101 -11.92 -6.07 -9.76
CA GLU A 101 -10.53 -6.53 -9.83
C GLU A 101 -9.94 -6.96 -8.48
N LEU A 102 -10.42 -6.44 -7.34
CA LEU A 102 -9.98 -6.86 -6.00
C LEU A 102 -9.83 -8.38 -5.83
N PRO A 103 -10.82 -9.24 -6.17
CA PRO A 103 -10.71 -10.68 -6.00
C PRO A 103 -9.74 -11.37 -6.99
N LYS A 104 -9.31 -10.67 -8.06
CA LYS A 104 -8.45 -11.23 -9.12
C LYS A 104 -6.97 -10.91 -8.89
N HIS A 105 -6.67 -9.96 -8.02
CA HIS A 105 -5.31 -9.48 -7.73
C HIS A 105 -4.93 -9.67 -6.26
N PRO A 106 -4.85 -10.91 -5.75
CA PRO A 106 -4.42 -11.16 -4.38
C PRO A 106 -2.93 -10.81 -4.18
N TYR A 107 -2.58 -10.59 -2.91
CA TYR A 107 -1.19 -10.49 -2.44
C TYR A 107 -1.00 -11.56 -1.37
N ASP A 108 0.21 -12.10 -1.27
CA ASP A 108 0.48 -13.26 -0.43
C ASP A 108 0.71 -12.90 1.05
N LEU A 109 1.18 -11.68 1.30
CA LEU A 109 1.37 -11.10 2.63
C LEU A 109 1.15 -9.59 2.61
N TYR A 110 0.46 -9.08 3.61
CA TYR A 110 0.28 -7.65 3.83
C TYR A 110 1.02 -7.21 5.10
N LEU A 111 1.91 -6.22 4.97
CA LEU A 111 2.52 -5.53 6.09
C LEU A 111 1.74 -4.25 6.35
N LEU A 112 0.90 -4.27 7.39
CA LEU A 112 0.14 -3.10 7.84
C LEU A 112 1.03 -2.25 8.75
N LEU A 113 1.43 -1.06 8.30
CA LEU A 113 2.32 -0.19 9.08
C LEU A 113 1.54 0.61 10.12
N ASN A 114 1.98 0.53 11.38
CA ASN A 114 1.33 1.20 12.51
C ASN A 114 1.51 2.74 12.47
N ILE A 115 0.63 3.46 13.17
CA ILE A 115 0.60 4.92 13.31
C ILE A 115 1.45 5.44 14.49
N ASP A 116 2.37 4.61 14.98
CA ASP A 116 3.29 4.91 16.08
C ASP A 116 4.48 5.82 15.69
N LEU A 117 4.59 6.17 14.41
CA LEU A 117 5.44 7.26 13.93
C LEU A 117 4.73 8.61 14.06
N PRO A 118 5.48 9.71 14.27
CA PRO A 118 4.89 11.05 14.25
C PRO A 118 4.27 11.34 12.88
N TRP A 119 3.30 12.25 12.88
CA TRP A 119 2.84 12.86 11.63
C TRP A 119 3.96 13.72 11.05
N GLU A 120 4.14 13.62 9.75
CA GLU A 120 5.00 14.50 8.99
C GLU A 120 4.11 15.32 8.05
N GLU A 121 4.36 16.62 7.96
CA GLU A 121 3.59 17.50 7.07
C GLU A 121 4.03 17.30 5.62
N ASP A 122 3.07 17.20 4.71
CA ASP A 122 3.31 17.04 3.28
C ASP A 122 2.10 17.59 2.49
N PRO A 123 2.31 18.25 1.33
CA PRO A 123 1.22 18.88 0.58
C PRO A 123 0.13 17.94 0.07
N LEU A 124 0.40 16.63 0.01
CA LEU A 124 -0.53 15.60 -0.45
C LEU A 124 -1.14 14.79 0.70
N ARG A 125 -0.97 15.23 1.95
CA ARG A 125 -1.55 14.57 3.13
C ARG A 125 -2.73 15.36 3.65
N ASP A 126 -3.88 14.69 3.75
CA ASP A 126 -5.15 15.38 3.97
C ASP A 126 -5.69 15.22 5.41
N PHE A 127 -5.34 14.12 6.11
CA PHE A 127 -6.07 13.72 7.32
C PHE A 127 -5.22 13.48 8.57
N PRO A 128 -4.48 14.49 9.08
CA PRO A 128 -3.60 14.35 10.25
C PRO A 128 -4.32 13.85 11.51
N HIS A 129 -5.61 14.17 11.67
CA HIS A 129 -6.40 13.84 12.86
C HIS A 129 -7.21 12.54 12.71
N MET A 130 -7.15 11.86 11.56
CA MET A 130 -7.96 10.67 11.28
C MET A 130 -7.12 9.39 11.16
N ARG A 131 -5.89 9.40 11.67
CA ARG A 131 -4.97 8.26 11.56
C ARG A 131 -5.54 6.99 12.20
N GLU A 132 -6.17 7.10 13.36
CA GLU A 132 -6.86 5.98 14.02
C GLU A 132 -8.05 5.47 13.20
N HIS A 133 -8.86 6.39 12.68
CA HIS A 133 -10.00 6.06 11.82
C HIS A 133 -9.56 5.29 10.56
N PHE A 134 -8.54 5.76 9.84
CA PHE A 134 -8.04 5.06 8.67
C PHE A 134 -7.32 3.76 9.01
N MET A 135 -6.72 3.64 10.20
CA MET A 135 -6.18 2.36 10.67
C MET A 135 -7.30 1.33 10.84
N GLU A 136 -8.44 1.71 11.43
CA GLU A 136 -9.60 0.83 11.56
C GLU A 136 -10.18 0.43 10.20
N ILE A 137 -10.25 1.36 9.25
CA ILE A 137 -10.66 1.07 7.87
C ILE A 137 -9.71 0.05 7.23
N TRP A 138 -8.39 0.25 7.31
CA TRP A 138 -7.42 -0.70 6.78
C TRP A 138 -7.59 -2.10 7.37
N ILE A 139 -7.77 -2.21 8.69
CA ILE A 139 -8.01 -3.51 9.34
C ILE A 139 -9.30 -4.14 8.84
N LYS A 140 -10.38 -3.36 8.68
CA LYS A 140 -11.66 -3.84 8.15
C LYS A 140 -11.52 -4.36 6.72
N GLU A 141 -10.83 -3.61 5.87
CA GLU A 141 -10.61 -3.97 4.47
C GLU A 141 -9.75 -5.23 4.32
N LEU A 142 -8.65 -5.34 5.07
CA LEU A 142 -7.82 -6.55 5.09
C LEU A 142 -8.60 -7.78 5.58
N ARG A 143 -9.48 -7.61 6.58
CA ARG A 143 -10.37 -8.70 7.02
C ARG A 143 -11.39 -9.09 5.96
N ALA A 144 -11.96 -8.12 5.24
CA ALA A 144 -12.92 -8.38 4.17
C ALA A 144 -12.29 -9.14 2.99
N LEU A 145 -10.99 -8.95 2.77
CA LEU A 145 -10.19 -9.70 1.79
C LEU A 145 -9.75 -11.10 2.28
N ASP A 146 -10.03 -11.47 3.54
CA ASP A 146 -9.41 -12.63 4.20
C ASP A 146 -7.87 -12.61 4.08
N ALA A 147 -7.29 -11.41 4.17
CA ALA A 147 -5.87 -11.18 3.93
C ALA A 147 -5.00 -11.73 5.06
N ARG A 148 -3.90 -12.39 4.70
CA ARG A 148 -2.81 -12.68 5.64
C ARG A 148 -2.03 -11.38 5.89
N TYR A 149 -2.24 -10.74 7.03
CA TYR A 149 -1.55 -9.49 7.38
C TYR A 149 -0.81 -9.55 8.72
N VAL A 150 0.27 -8.78 8.83
CA VAL A 150 1.04 -8.56 10.07
C VAL A 150 1.12 -7.06 10.35
N LEU A 151 0.78 -6.65 11.57
CA LEU A 151 0.93 -5.26 12.02
C LEU A 151 2.42 -5.00 12.35
N ILE A 152 3.02 -4.05 11.66
CA ILE A 152 4.42 -3.65 11.87
C ILE A 152 4.47 -2.39 12.73
N SER A 153 5.09 -2.52 13.90
CA SER A 153 5.32 -1.45 14.88
C SER A 153 6.81 -1.36 15.22
N GLY A 154 7.23 -0.30 15.92
CA GLY A 154 8.62 -0.12 16.39
C GLY A 154 9.24 1.18 15.87
N LYS A 155 10.33 1.66 16.47
CA LYS A 155 10.98 2.91 16.03
C LYS A 155 12.41 2.63 15.59
N GLY A 156 12.92 3.44 14.65
CA GLY A 156 14.26 3.22 14.11
C GLY A 156 14.40 1.84 13.47
N ASP A 157 15.49 1.16 13.77
CA ASP A 157 15.87 -0.13 13.17
C ASP A 157 14.89 -1.26 13.53
N ASP A 158 14.35 -1.29 14.75
CA ASP A 158 13.40 -2.32 15.22
C ASP A 158 12.21 -2.50 14.26
N ARG A 159 11.73 -1.40 13.67
CA ARG A 159 10.59 -1.42 12.75
C ARG A 159 10.90 -2.23 11.48
N TYR A 160 12.09 -2.02 10.95
CA TYR A 160 12.55 -2.70 9.74
C TYR A 160 12.85 -4.16 10.02
N GLU A 161 13.47 -4.47 11.16
CA GLU A 161 13.71 -5.84 11.60
C GLU A 161 12.40 -6.62 11.78
N ASN A 162 11.36 -5.98 12.33
CA ASN A 162 10.03 -6.59 12.44
C ASN A 162 9.40 -6.90 11.07
N ALA A 163 9.59 -6.04 10.07
CA ALA A 163 9.10 -6.28 8.71
C ALA A 163 9.85 -7.43 8.02
N VAL A 164 11.19 -7.46 8.15
CA VAL A 164 12.03 -8.55 7.65
C VAL A 164 11.63 -9.87 8.29
N LYS A 165 11.50 -9.89 9.62
CA LYS A 165 11.05 -11.09 10.35
C LYS A 165 9.70 -11.60 9.85
N ALA A 166 8.74 -10.71 9.61
CA ALA A 166 7.42 -11.10 9.11
C ALA A 166 7.47 -11.74 7.72
N ILE A 167 8.31 -11.21 6.82
CA ILE A 167 8.51 -11.78 5.47
C ILE A 167 9.29 -13.08 5.55
N ASP A 168 10.36 -13.15 6.36
CA ASP A 168 11.15 -14.36 6.58
C ASP A 168 10.30 -15.51 7.13
N GLU A 169 9.36 -15.23 8.04
CA GLU A 169 8.40 -16.21 8.54
C GLU A 169 7.37 -16.65 7.49
N PHE A 170 7.10 -15.82 6.49
CA PHE A 170 6.20 -16.12 5.39
C PHE A 170 6.87 -16.99 4.30
N ILE A 171 8.12 -16.70 3.95
CA ILE A 171 8.87 -17.42 2.89
C ILE A 171 9.47 -18.76 3.34
N ARG A 172 9.43 -19.06 4.64
CA ARG A 172 9.94 -20.31 5.24
C ARG A 172 9.18 -21.56 4.81
#